data_AF-A0A8S4RBG3-F1
#
_entry.id   AF-A0A8S4RBG3-F1
#
_cell.length_a   1.000
_cell.length_b   1.000
_cell.length_c   1.000
_cell.angle_alpha   90.00
_cell.angle_beta   90.00
_cell.angle_gamma   90.00
#
_symmetry.space_group_name_H-M   'P 1'
#
loop_
_entity.id
_entity.type
_entity.pdbx_description
1 polymer ?
#
loop_
_entity_poly.entity_id
_entity_poly.type
_entity_poly.pdbx_seq_one_letter_code
_entity_poly.pdbx_strand_id
1 'polypeptide(L)' 'MEWLARSPDMNPIEHVLDLLKRKVKSRIPAPANVGELRITVVEEWRRLSQETIDSTILSMPRWVETLIRARRGNTPY' A
#
# COMPACT_ATOMS: atom_id res chain seq x y z
N MET A 1 18.74 -4.69 8.14
CA MET A 1 18.00 -3.98 7.07
C MET A 1 18.30 -2.50 7.23
N GLU A 2 19.18 -1.93 6.40
CA GLU A 2 19.33 -0.48 6.35
C GLU A 2 18.14 0.10 5.59
N TRP A 3 17.31 0.86 6.30
CA TRP A 3 16.24 1.63 5.69
C TRP A 3 16.86 2.81 4.94
N LEU A 4 16.65 2.91 3.63
CA LEU A 4 17.04 4.09 2.87
C LEU A 4 16.07 5.23 3.25
N ALA A 5 16.50 6.09 4.18
CA ALA A 5 15.74 7.21 4.75
C ALA A 5 15.25 8.27 3.75
N ARG A 6 15.34 8.03 2.45
CA ARG A 6 15.03 8.98 1.37
C ARG A 6 13.96 8.53 0.38
N SER A 7 13.32 7.38 0.57
CA SER A 7 12.21 6.94 -0.29
C SER A 7 10.94 6.66 0.51
N PRO A 8 10.04 7.66 0.65
CA PRO A 8 8.70 7.45 1.19
C PRO A 8 7.94 6.35 0.43
N ASP A 9 8.28 6.19 -0.85
CA ASP A 9 7.75 5.17 -1.77
C ASP A 9 8.13 3.74 -1.38
N MET A 10 9.07 3.55 -0.45
CA MET A 10 9.48 2.23 0.06
C MET A 10 8.79 1.85 1.36
N ASN A 11 7.76 2.58 1.81
CA ASN A 11 7.06 2.24 3.03
C ASN A 11 5.95 1.19 2.80
N PRO A 12 6.09 -0.06 3.28
CA PRO A 12 5.10 -1.11 3.05
C PRO A 12 3.71 -0.73 3.59
N ILE A 13 3.68 0.10 4.65
CA ILE A 13 2.43 0.53 5.25
C ILE A 13 1.66 1.49 4.33
N GLU A 14 2.33 2.31 3.52
CA GLU A 14 1.68 3.24 2.59
C GLU A 14 0.92 2.49 1.49
N HIS A 15 1.49 1.38 1.02
CA HIS A 15 0.83 0.52 0.03
C HIS A 15 -0.41 -0.16 0.59
N VAL A 16 -0.32 -0.65 1.83
CA VAL A 16 -1.46 -1.24 2.54
C VAL A 16 -2.54 -0.17 2.80
N LEU A 17 -2.15 1.06 3.15
CA LEU A 17 -3.07 2.19 3.31
C LEU A 17 -3.73 2.57 1.98
N ASP A 18 -3.01 2.55 0.87
CA ASP A 18 -3.57 2.84 -0.45
C ASP A 18 -4.56 1.77 -0.92
N LEU A 19 -4.27 0.50 -0.65
CA LEU A 19 -5.22 -0.59 -0.88
C LEU A 19 -6.51 -0.38 -0.07
N LEU A 20 -6.37 0.00 1.21
CA LEU A 20 -7.51 0.29 2.09
C LEU A 20 -8.33 1.47 1.58
N LYS A 21 -7.69 2.58 1.16
CA LYS A 21 -8.38 3.74 0.57
C LYS A 21 -9.16 3.34 -0.69
N ARG A 22 -8.61 2.48 -1.55
CA ARG A 22 -9.29 1.99 -2.76
C ARG A 22 -10.52 1.17 -2.41
N LYS A 23 -10.41 0.25 -1.44
CA LYS A 23 -11.53 -0.56 -0.96
C LYS A 23 -12.67 0.28 -0.39
N VAL A 24 -12.33 1.25 0.46
CA VAL A 24 -13.29 2.21 1.04
C VAL A 24 -13.99 3.02 -0.05
N LYS A 25 -13.25 3.51 -1.07
CA LYS A 25 -13.83 4.22 -2.22
C LYS A 25 -14.73 3.34 -3.10
N SER A 26 -14.43 2.04 -3.20
CA SER A 26 -15.21 1.09 -4.00
C SER A 26 -16.48 0.60 -3.30
N ARG A 27 -16.71 0.97 -2.04
CA ARG A 27 -17.87 0.53 -1.27
C ARG A 27 -19.16 1.17 -1.78
N ILE A 28 -20.20 0.35 -1.90
CA ILE A 28 -21.56 0.75 -2.25
C ILE A 28 -22.50 0.27 -1.14
N PRO A 29 -23.30 1.16 -0.52
CA PRO A 29 -23.32 2.61 -0.72
C PRO A 29 -22.03 3.28 -0.20
N ALA A 30 -21.69 4.43 -0.79
CA ALA A 30 -20.57 5.23 -0.34
C ALA A 30 -20.87 5.80 1.06
N PRO A 31 -19.88 5.85 1.97
CA PRO A 31 -20.07 6.42 3.30
C PRO A 31 -20.43 7.91 3.20
N ALA A 32 -21.55 8.31 3.79
CA ALA A 32 -22.12 9.65 3.65
C ALA A 32 -21.60 10.64 4.70
N ASN A 33 -21.03 10.14 5.80
CA ASN A 33 -20.49 10.95 6.89
C ASN A 33 -19.20 10.35 7.49
N VAL A 34 -18.49 11.14 8.29
CA VAL A 34 -17.21 10.75 8.91
C VAL A 34 -17.38 9.55 9.85
N GLY A 35 -18.54 9.39 10.49
CA GLY A 35 -18.84 8.23 11.34
C GLY A 35 -18.91 6.93 10.54
N GLU A 36 -19.68 6.93 9.45
CA GLU A 36 -19.78 5.82 8.50
C GLU A 36 -18.44 5.51 7.84
N LEU A 37 -17.65 6.54 7.53
CA LEU A 37 -16.31 6.36 6.97
C LEU A 37 -15.40 5.63 7.96
N ARG A 38 -15.41 6.00 9.25
CA ARG A 38 -14.63 5.32 10.29
C ARG A 38 -15.03 3.85 10.43
N ILE A 39 -16.33 3.56 10.48
CA ILE A 39 -16.84 2.19 10.53
C ILE A 39 -16.40 1.41 9.29
N THR A 40 -16.56 2.01 8.12
CA THR A 40 -16.20 1.43 6.83
C THR A 40 -14.72 1.08 6.75
N VAL A 41 -13.84 1.97 7.21
CA VAL A 41 -12.40 1.74 7.25
C VAL A 41 -12.06 0.54 8.14
N VAL A 42 -12.67 0.45 9.33
CA VAL A 42 -12.43 -0.67 10.26
C VAL A 42 -12.96 -1.99 9.69
N GLU A 43 -14.12 -1.98 9.05
CA GLU A 43 -14.69 -3.17 8.41
C GLU A 43 -13.84 -3.65 7.24
N GLU A 44 -13.43 -2.76 6.34
CA GLU A 44 -12.57 -3.10 5.22
C GLU A 44 -11.19 -3.56 5.69
N TRP A 45 -10.67 -2.97 6.77
CA TRP A 45 -9.44 -3.45 7.41
C TRP A 45 -9.59 -4.88 7.93
N ARG A 46 -10.69 -5.19 8.62
CA ARG A 46 -10.98 -6.55 9.12
C ARG A 46 -11.23 -7.58 8.01
N ARG A 47 -11.68 -7.12 6.83
CA ARG A 47 -11.90 -7.96 5.65
C ARG A 47 -10.63 -8.27 4.88
N LEU A 48 -9.56 -7.49 5.07
CA LEU A 48 -8.27 -7.79 4.45
C LEU A 48 -7.72 -9.08 5.06
N SER A 49 -7.50 -10.08 4.20
CA SER A 49 -6.81 -11.30 4.63
C SER A 49 -5.33 -10.98 4.87
N GLN A 50 -4.73 -11.71 5.82
CA GLN A 50 -3.29 -11.64 6.05
C GLN A 50 -2.51 -11.95 4.77
N GLU A 51 -2.99 -12.90 3.95
CA GLU A 51 -2.42 -13.21 2.64
C GLU A 51 -2.41 -12.00 1.68
N THR A 52 -3.45 -11.17 1.68
CA THR A 52 -3.49 -9.96 0.85
C THR A 52 -2.46 -8.93 1.32
N ILE A 53 -2.33 -8.78 2.64
CA ILE A 53 -1.34 -7.89 3.27
C ILE A 53 0.06 -8.41 2.96
N ASP A 54 0.31 -9.69 3.17
CA ASP A 54 1.59 -10.35 2.91
C ASP A 54 1.93 -10.31 1.43
N SER A 55 1.00 -10.55 0.52
CA SER A 55 1.22 -10.39 -0.92
C SER A 55 1.55 -8.95 -1.31
N THR A 56 0.89 -7.96 -0.68
CA THR A 56 1.19 -6.54 -0.89
C THR A 56 2.60 -6.21 -0.42
N ILE A 57 3.01 -6.70 0.76
CA ILE A 57 4.35 -6.48 1.33
C ILE A 57 5.42 -7.29 0.55
N LEU A 58 5.15 -8.56 0.21
CA LEU A 58 6.03 -9.47 -0.52
C LEU A 58 6.07 -9.18 -2.03
N SER A 59 5.23 -8.28 -2.54
CA SER A 59 5.43 -7.69 -3.87
C SER A 59 6.65 -6.75 -3.91
N MET A 60 7.17 -6.32 -2.74
CA MET A 60 8.32 -5.43 -2.62
C MET A 60 9.69 -6.00 -3.01
N PRO A 61 10.06 -7.29 -2.82
CA PRO A 61 11.34 -7.81 -3.32
C PRO A 61 11.55 -7.61 -4.84
N ARG A 62 10.48 -7.66 -5.66
CA ARG A 62 10.55 -7.29 -7.09
C ARG A 62 10.88 -5.81 -7.30
N TRP A 63 10.43 -4.94 -6.39
CA TRP A 63 10.75 -3.52 -6.38
C TRP A 63 12.15 -3.21 -5.88
N VAL A 64 12.62 -3.88 -4.82
CA VAL A 64 14.00 -3.75 -4.34
C VAL A 64 14.97 -4.18 -5.44
N GLU A 65 14.68 -5.28 -6.16
CA GLU A 65 15.46 -5.69 -7.32
C GLU A 65 15.41 -4.64 -8.45
N THR A 66 14.23 -4.08 -8.75
CA THR A 66 14.06 -3.02 -9.75
C THR A 66 14.80 -1.73 -9.36
N LEU A 67 14.81 -1.35 -8.09
CA LEU A 67 15.53 -0.19 -7.56
C LEU A 67 17.03 -0.42 -7.54
N ILE A 68 17.50 -1.62 -7.21
CA ILE A 68 18.91 -2.01 -7.32
C ILE A 68 19.35 -1.96 -8.80
N ARG A 69 18.49 -2.39 -9.73
CA ARG A 69 18.73 -2.28 -11.18
C ARG A 69 18.72 -0.83 -11.66
N ALA A 70 17.75 -0.01 -11.23
CA ALA A 70 17.64 1.41 -11.56
C ALA A 70 18.81 2.23 -11.00
N ARG A 71 19.33 1.88 -9.81
CA ARG A 71 20.52 2.51 -9.24
C ARG A 71 21.81 2.11 -9.98
N ARG A 72 21.80 1.02 -10.76
CA ARG A 72 22.92 0.57 -11.61
C ARG A 72 22.81 1.03 -13.07
N GLY A 73 21.69 1.61 -13.50
CA GLY A 73 21.44 2.04 -14.88
C GLY A 73 20.91 3.47 -14.94
N ASN A 74 21.69 4.36 -15.53
CA ASN A 74 21.29 5.75 -15.82
C ASN A 74 20.01 5.74 -16.67
N THR A 75 18.90 6.27 -16.17
CA THR A 75 17.72 6.55 -17.00
C THR A 75 17.86 7.97 -17.57
N PRO A 76 18.05 8.15 -18.89
CA PRO A 76 17.87 9.47 -19.48
C PRO A 76 16.36 9.77 -19.43
N TYR A 77 16.02 10.86 -18.76
CA TYR A 77 14.72 11.51 -18.91
C TYR A 77 14.58 12.07 -20.32
#